data_AF-A0A6P0Z2J5-F1
#
_entry.id   AF-A0A6P0Z2J5-F1
#
_cell.length_a   1.000
_cell.length_b   1.000
_cell.length_c   1.000
_cell.angle_alpha   90.00
_cell.angle_beta   90.00
_cell.angle_gamma   90.00
#
_symmetry.space_group_name_H-M   'P 1'
#
loop_
_entity.id
_entity.type
_entity.pdbx_description
1 polymer ?
#
loop_
_entity_poly.entity_id
_entity_poly.type
_entity_poly.pdbx_seq_one_letter_code
_entity_poly.pdbx_strand_id
1 'polypeptide(L)'
;SDELIKKRINVQQDSQGPLVGFYQGFTTILSQTNVDWILLLACDLPNLNPAIIQAWSTTLSELPPSTIAALPPHVPIQTLKSSNITAQGIIHNPTFKRYKSPKQWHPLCGFYHRRCLHSLEPFIATGGRSFQRWLANEEVRSLPIPNPNLLFNCNTPEDWKRLGLDP
;
A
#
# COMPACT_ATOMS: atom_id res chain seq x y z
N SER A 1 -3.90 -25.39 -30.67
CA SER A 1 -4.72 -24.56 -29.77
C SER A 1 -4.61 -24.92 -28.29
N ASP A 2 -4.10 -26.10 -27.91
CA ASP A 2 -3.86 -26.46 -26.50
C ASP A 2 -2.48 -26.04 -25.93
N GLU A 3 -1.47 -25.81 -26.77
CA GLU A 3 -0.14 -25.35 -26.31
C GLU A 3 -0.10 -23.90 -25.84
N LEU A 4 -0.93 -23.02 -26.42
CA LEU A 4 -0.99 -21.61 -26.03
C LEU A 4 -1.68 -21.40 -24.67
N ILE A 5 -2.53 -22.35 -24.24
CA ILE A 5 -3.13 -22.35 -22.91
C ILE A 5 -2.15 -22.93 -21.87
N LYS A 6 -1.32 -23.93 -22.22
CA LYS A 6 -0.26 -24.44 -21.33
C LYS A 6 0.88 -23.45 -21.10
N LYS A 7 1.09 -22.50 -22.02
CA LYS A 7 2.06 -21.39 -21.86
C LYS A 7 1.51 -20.23 -21.02
N ARG A 8 0.25 -20.30 -20.59
CA ARG A 8 -0.42 -19.35 -19.69
C ARG A 8 0.10 -19.55 -18.28
N ILE A 9 1.35 -19.12 -18.11
CA ILE A 9 2.10 -18.97 -16.88
C ILE A 9 2.36 -20.30 -16.15
N ASN A 10 3.61 -20.74 -16.19
CA ASN A 10 4.16 -21.69 -15.22
C ASN A 10 4.26 -21.03 -13.83
N VAL A 11 3.15 -20.47 -13.33
CA VAL A 11 2.97 -19.86 -12.02
C VAL A 11 2.60 -20.91 -10.98
N GLN A 12 2.36 -22.15 -11.37
CA GLN A 12 1.73 -23.15 -10.53
C GLN A 12 2.64 -23.94 -9.58
N GLN A 13 3.95 -23.67 -9.47
CA GLN A 13 4.76 -24.46 -8.52
C GLN A 13 5.68 -23.70 -7.54
N ASP A 14 5.77 -22.36 -7.56
CA ASP A 14 6.57 -21.63 -6.54
C ASP A 14 5.96 -20.24 -6.17
N SER A 15 4.65 -20.08 -6.30
CA SER A 15 3.99 -18.76 -6.29
C SER A 15 3.69 -18.16 -4.91
N GLN A 16 4.64 -18.19 -3.99
CA GLN A 16 4.48 -17.59 -2.66
C GLN A 16 4.82 -16.09 -2.69
N GLY A 17 3.88 -15.22 -2.30
CA GLY A 17 4.16 -13.81 -2.01
C GLY A 17 2.95 -12.86 -2.18
N PRO A 18 2.89 -11.78 -1.39
CA PRO A 18 1.73 -10.88 -1.34
C PRO A 18 1.46 -10.17 -2.67
N LEU A 19 2.49 -9.89 -3.48
CA LEU A 19 2.33 -9.27 -4.80
C LEU A 19 1.62 -10.18 -5.80
N VAL A 20 1.88 -11.50 -5.74
CA VAL A 20 1.22 -12.47 -6.64
C VAL A 20 -0.21 -12.71 -6.22
N GLY A 21 -0.48 -12.80 -4.91
CA GLY A 21 -1.84 -12.83 -4.39
C GLY A 21 -2.64 -11.59 -4.82
N PHE A 22 -2.03 -10.40 -4.73
CA PHE A 22 -2.63 -9.17 -5.25
C PHE A 22 -2.95 -9.27 -6.75
N TYR A 23 -1.99 -9.66 -7.59
CA TYR A 23 -2.22 -9.82 -9.04
C TYR A 23 -3.37 -10.78 -9.36
N GLN A 24 -3.42 -11.94 -8.69
CA GLN A 24 -4.47 -12.94 -8.89
C GLN A 24 -5.85 -12.42 -8.46
N GLY A 25 -5.95 -11.81 -7.28
CA GLY A 25 -7.21 -11.23 -6.81
C GLY A 25 -7.68 -10.07 -7.68
N PHE A 26 -6.77 -9.19 -8.06
CA PHE A 26 -7.05 -8.01 -8.87
C PHE A 26 -7.54 -8.38 -10.28
N THR A 27 -6.87 -9.32 -10.95
CA THR A 27 -7.31 -9.84 -12.27
C THR A 27 -8.68 -10.53 -12.18
N THR A 28 -8.94 -11.29 -11.11
CA THR A 28 -10.24 -11.92 -10.87
C THR A 28 -11.36 -10.87 -10.76
N ILE A 29 -11.17 -9.83 -9.95
CA ILE A 29 -12.16 -8.74 -9.80
C ILE A 29 -12.41 -8.03 -11.13
N LEU A 30 -11.34 -7.68 -11.85
CA LEU A 30 -11.46 -6.99 -13.14
C LEU A 30 -12.10 -7.83 -14.24
N SER A 31 -11.99 -9.17 -14.15
CA SER A 31 -12.70 -10.06 -15.09
C SER A 31 -14.22 -10.05 -14.91
N GLN A 32 -14.70 -9.61 -13.74
CA GLN A 32 -16.11 -9.63 -13.36
C GLN A 32 -16.72 -8.23 -13.26
N THR A 33 -15.92 -7.17 -13.37
CA THR A 33 -16.35 -5.80 -13.08
C THR A 33 -15.74 -4.79 -14.05
N ASN A 34 -16.49 -3.72 -14.36
CA ASN A 34 -15.96 -2.60 -15.14
C ASN A 34 -15.55 -1.42 -14.23
N VAL A 35 -14.66 -1.67 -13.27
CA VAL A 35 -14.12 -0.62 -12.38
C VAL A 35 -12.67 -0.31 -12.72
N ASP A 36 -12.32 0.98 -12.73
CA ASP A 36 -10.96 1.41 -13.01
C ASP A 36 -10.05 1.34 -11.78
N TRP A 37 -10.58 1.67 -10.61
CA TRP A 37 -9.85 1.72 -9.36
C TRP A 37 -10.36 0.65 -8.39
N ILE A 38 -9.44 -0.10 -7.79
CA ILE A 38 -9.72 -1.08 -6.75
C ILE A 38 -8.94 -0.67 -5.49
N LEU A 39 -9.63 -0.69 -4.35
CA LEU A 39 -9.04 -0.45 -3.05
C LEU A 39 -8.44 -1.76 -2.50
N LEU A 40 -7.15 -1.74 -2.19
CA LEU A 40 -6.45 -2.81 -1.48
C LEU A 40 -6.23 -2.38 -0.02
N LEU A 41 -6.73 -3.17 0.92
CA LEU A 41 -6.58 -2.95 2.35
C LEU A 41 -6.05 -4.21 3.05
N ALA A 42 -5.12 -4.03 3.97
CA ALA A 42 -4.76 -5.03 4.96
C ALA A 42 -5.90 -5.16 5.99
N CYS A 43 -6.09 -6.36 6.53
CA CYS A 43 -7.16 -6.66 7.48
C CYS A 43 -6.88 -6.19 8.91
N ASP A 44 -5.67 -5.68 9.18
CA ASP A 44 -5.09 -5.42 10.50
C ASP A 44 -4.81 -3.93 10.75
N LEU A 45 -5.60 -3.04 10.14
CA LEU A 45 -5.53 -1.57 10.27
C LEU A 45 -6.67 -1.01 11.14
N PRO A 46 -6.67 -1.25 12.46
CA PRO A 46 -7.79 -0.92 13.35
C PRO A 46 -8.09 0.59 13.46
N ASN A 47 -7.10 1.44 13.20
CA ASN A 47 -7.25 2.89 13.27
C ASN A 47 -7.70 3.52 11.93
N LEU A 48 -7.86 2.73 10.86
CA LEU A 48 -8.25 3.24 9.56
C LEU A 48 -9.72 3.65 9.57
N ASN A 49 -9.98 4.94 9.39
CA ASN A 49 -11.32 5.52 9.40
C ASN A 49 -11.95 5.50 7.98
N PRO A 50 -13.18 5.00 7.79
CA PRO A 50 -13.86 5.07 6.48
C PRO A 50 -13.92 6.47 5.86
N ALA A 51 -14.02 7.53 6.68
CA ALA A 51 -14.06 8.91 6.20
C ALA A 51 -12.79 9.31 5.43
N ILE A 52 -11.61 8.81 5.83
CA ILE A 52 -10.37 9.12 5.11
C ILE A 52 -10.33 8.37 3.77
N ILE A 53 -10.83 7.13 3.71
CA ILE A 53 -10.92 6.35 2.48
C ILE A 53 -11.86 7.04 1.50
N GLN A 54 -13.01 7.53 1.99
CA GLN A 54 -13.97 8.26 1.17
C GLN A 54 -13.35 9.56 0.62
N ALA A 55 -12.67 10.34 1.46
CA ALA A 55 -11.97 11.55 1.02
C ALA A 55 -10.88 11.27 -0.02
N TRP A 56 -10.15 10.14 0.09
CA TRP A 56 -9.21 9.74 -0.94
C TRP A 56 -9.92 9.36 -2.25
N SER A 57 -11.03 8.63 -2.18
CA SER A 57 -11.78 8.16 -3.35
C SER A 57 -12.27 9.31 -4.24
N THR A 58 -12.66 10.45 -3.66
CA THR A 58 -13.15 11.62 -4.42
C THR A 58 -12.08 12.26 -5.29
N THR A 59 -10.79 11.97 -5.04
CA THR A 59 -9.68 12.55 -5.81
C THR A 59 -9.28 11.70 -7.02
N LEU A 60 -9.76 10.45 -7.12
CA LEU A 60 -9.25 9.47 -8.08
C LEU A 60 -9.52 9.83 -9.54
N SER A 61 -10.65 10.49 -9.83
CA SER A 61 -11.01 10.92 -11.18
C SER A 61 -10.14 12.05 -11.73
N GLU A 62 -9.45 12.77 -10.84
CA GLU A 62 -8.61 13.91 -11.19
C GLU A 62 -7.14 13.51 -11.41
N LEU A 63 -6.79 12.24 -11.15
CA LEU A 63 -5.42 11.77 -11.25
C LEU A 63 -4.98 11.63 -12.71
N PRO A 64 -3.70 11.94 -13.00
CA PRO A 64 -3.15 11.77 -14.34
C PRO A 64 -3.36 10.35 -14.90
N PRO A 65 -3.55 10.20 -16.22
CA PRO A 65 -3.67 8.89 -16.85
C PRO A 65 -2.42 7.99 -16.72
N SER A 66 -1.28 8.53 -16.36
CA SER A 66 -0.07 7.77 -16.06
C SER A 66 -0.04 7.20 -14.64
N THR A 67 -0.88 7.71 -13.72
CA THR A 67 -0.94 7.22 -12.34
C THR A 67 -1.55 5.82 -12.30
N ILE A 68 -0.81 4.87 -11.73
CA ILE A 68 -1.26 3.47 -11.58
C ILE A 68 -1.66 3.11 -10.15
N ALA A 69 -1.27 3.91 -9.16
CA ALA A 69 -1.64 3.72 -7.77
C ALA A 69 -1.71 5.05 -7.01
N ALA A 70 -2.60 5.11 -6.03
CA ALA A 70 -2.67 6.19 -5.05
C ALA A 70 -2.46 5.56 -3.66
N LEU A 71 -1.29 5.79 -3.08
CA LEU A 71 -0.82 5.11 -1.87
C LEU A 71 -0.36 6.13 -0.81
N PRO A 72 -0.53 5.81 0.48
CA PRO A 72 0.10 6.54 1.56
C PRO A 72 1.62 6.28 1.58
N PRO A 73 2.45 7.32 1.78
CA PRO A 73 3.88 7.14 1.94
C PRO A 73 4.18 6.46 3.27
N HIS A 74 5.23 5.65 3.31
CA HIS A 74 5.73 5.09 4.56
C HIS A 74 6.42 6.17 5.39
N VAL A 75 5.92 6.38 6.60
CA VAL A 75 6.51 7.31 7.58
C VAL A 75 7.17 6.48 8.67
N PRO A 76 8.52 6.39 8.73
CA PRO A 76 9.18 5.66 9.80
C PRO A 76 8.82 6.26 11.16
N ILE A 77 8.28 5.45 12.07
CA ILE A 77 7.96 5.87 13.45
C ILE A 77 9.21 6.39 14.19
N GLN A 78 10.40 5.93 13.80
CA GLN A 78 11.68 6.37 14.39
C GLN A 78 11.96 7.87 14.16
N THR A 79 11.35 8.51 13.15
CA THR A 79 11.51 9.95 12.91
C THR A 79 10.88 10.82 14.01
N LEU A 80 10.02 10.25 14.87
CA LEU A 80 9.39 10.95 16.00
C LEU A 80 10.18 10.83 17.31
N LYS A 81 11.09 9.85 17.43
CA LYS A 81 11.80 9.55 18.69
C LYS A 81 13.07 10.37 18.91
N SER A 82 13.47 11.22 17.96
CA SER A 82 14.71 12.01 18.03
C SER A 82 14.52 13.51 18.20
N SER A 83 13.37 13.95 18.72
CA SER A 83 13.24 15.29 19.30
C SER A 83 13.21 15.15 20.82
N ASN A 84 14.11 15.85 21.50
CA ASN A 84 14.27 15.81 22.95
C ASN A 84 12.92 16.12 23.63
N ILE A 85 12.23 15.09 24.11
CA ILE A 85 11.11 15.25 25.02
C ILE A 85 11.73 15.69 26.35
N THR A 86 11.67 16.98 26.67
CA THR A 86 11.83 17.38 28.06
C THR A 86 10.62 16.86 28.84
N ALA A 87 10.80 16.58 30.13
CA ALA A 87 9.87 15.87 31.02
C ALA A 87 8.44 16.46 31.14
N GLN A 88 8.10 17.49 30.37
CA GLN A 88 6.83 18.22 30.36
C GLN A 88 6.07 18.12 29.04
N GLY A 89 6.52 17.32 28.06
CA GLY A 89 5.72 16.95 26.88
C GLY A 89 5.45 18.05 25.84
N ILE A 90 6.06 19.23 25.96
CA ILE A 90 5.91 20.33 25.00
C ILE A 90 7.00 20.21 23.91
N ILE A 91 6.59 19.97 22.66
CA ILE A 91 7.48 19.96 21.50
C ILE A 91 7.74 21.41 21.06
N HIS A 92 8.91 21.97 21.38
CA HIS A 92 9.37 23.19 20.72
C HIS A 92 9.97 22.82 19.35
N ASN A 93 9.23 23.16 18.29
CA ASN A 93 9.66 23.20 16.89
C ASN A 93 10.30 21.89 16.35
N PRO A 94 9.49 20.90 15.90
CA PRO A 94 10.02 19.63 15.42
C PRO A 94 10.82 19.83 14.13
N THR A 95 12.14 19.81 14.23
CA THR A 95 13.01 19.70 13.05
C THR A 95 12.97 18.27 12.53
N PHE A 96 12.05 18.00 11.61
CA PHE A 96 12.03 16.77 10.83
C PHE A 96 13.31 16.66 10.01
N LYS A 97 14.28 15.88 10.49
CA LYS A 97 15.50 15.56 9.74
C LYS A 97 15.11 14.69 8.53
N ARG A 98 15.02 15.32 7.35
CA ARG A 98 14.75 14.65 6.06
C ARG A 98 15.93 13.75 5.69
N TYR A 99 15.92 12.50 6.16
CA TYR A 99 16.69 11.46 5.51
C TYR A 99 16.08 11.23 4.12
N LYS A 100 16.91 11.30 3.07
CA LYS A 100 16.53 11.08 1.67
C LYS A 100 16.38 9.56 1.44
N SER A 101 15.51 8.93 2.21
CA SER A 101 15.16 7.52 2.06
C SER A 101 14.46 7.33 0.71
N PRO A 102 14.64 6.18 0.03
CA PRO A 102 13.83 5.86 -1.15
C PRO A 102 12.35 5.94 -0.78
N LYS A 103 11.52 6.39 -1.73
CA LYS A 103 10.06 6.53 -1.57
C LYS A 103 9.47 5.15 -1.28
N GLN A 104 9.25 4.84 -0.01
CA GLN A 104 8.59 3.61 0.42
C GLN A 104 7.10 3.87 0.55
N TRP A 105 6.29 2.93 0.11
CA TRP A 105 4.83 3.02 0.13
C TRP A 105 4.22 2.09 1.18
N HIS A 106 2.98 2.34 1.59
CA HIS A 106 2.14 1.31 2.23
C HIS A 106 1.27 0.63 1.15
N PRO A 107 1.77 -0.42 0.48
CA PRO A 107 1.08 -0.99 -0.67
C PRO A 107 -0.27 -1.64 -0.32
N LEU A 108 -0.39 -2.17 0.90
CA LEU A 108 -1.63 -2.82 1.36
C LEU A 108 -2.63 -1.83 1.96
N CYS A 109 -2.55 -0.54 1.63
CA CYS A 109 -3.51 0.45 2.08
C CYS A 109 -3.66 1.54 1.02
N GLY A 110 -4.37 1.28 -0.07
CA GLY A 110 -4.61 2.31 -1.08
C GLY A 110 -5.23 1.80 -2.36
N PHE A 111 -5.35 2.68 -3.35
CA PHE A 111 -6.05 2.41 -4.59
C PHE A 111 -5.08 2.04 -5.70
N TYR A 112 -5.44 1.03 -6.48
CA TYR A 112 -4.72 0.59 -7.67
C TYR A 112 -5.62 0.72 -8.89
N HIS A 113 -5.11 1.36 -9.94
CA HIS A 113 -5.80 1.47 -11.20
C HIS A 113 -5.58 0.20 -12.02
N ARG A 114 -6.58 -0.27 -12.78
CA ARG A 114 -6.46 -1.42 -13.70
C ARG A 114 -5.27 -1.41 -14.65
N ARG A 115 -4.76 -0.22 -15.00
CA ARG A 115 -3.57 -0.03 -15.84
C ARG A 115 -2.30 -0.53 -15.18
N CYS A 116 -2.28 -0.72 -13.86
CA CYS A 116 -1.15 -1.29 -13.15
C CYS A 116 -0.76 -2.68 -13.68
N LEU A 117 -1.70 -3.42 -14.28
CA LEU A 117 -1.43 -4.71 -14.91
C LEU A 117 -0.40 -4.62 -16.04
N HIS A 118 -0.36 -3.50 -16.77
CA HIS A 118 0.56 -3.31 -17.90
C HIS A 118 2.03 -3.48 -17.49
N SER A 119 2.42 -3.00 -16.31
CA SER A 119 3.77 -3.15 -15.77
C SER A 119 3.91 -4.27 -14.75
N LEU A 120 2.84 -4.61 -14.03
CA LEU A 120 2.86 -5.68 -13.03
C LEU A 120 3.02 -7.07 -13.65
N GLU A 121 2.32 -7.35 -14.74
CA GLU A 121 2.41 -8.63 -15.45
C GLU A 121 3.85 -8.97 -15.89
N PRO A 122 4.57 -8.11 -16.64
CA PRO A 122 5.96 -8.38 -17.01
C PRO A 122 6.89 -8.41 -15.80
N PHE A 123 6.63 -7.60 -14.76
CA PHE A 123 7.40 -7.65 -13.52
C PHE A 123 7.29 -9.01 -12.83
N ILE A 124 6.08 -9.58 -12.72
CA ILE A 124 5.88 -10.92 -12.14
C ILE A 124 6.47 -12.00 -13.05
N ALA A 125 6.28 -11.88 -14.36
CA ALA A 125 6.78 -12.86 -15.35
C ALA A 125 8.32 -12.99 -15.32
N THR A 126 9.03 -11.92 -14.96
CA THR A 126 10.49 -11.91 -14.79
C THR A 126 10.95 -12.34 -13.38
N GLY A 127 10.03 -12.82 -12.54
CA GLY A 127 10.33 -13.27 -11.18
C GLY A 127 10.23 -12.19 -10.11
N GLY A 128 9.71 -11.00 -10.43
CA GLY A 128 9.48 -9.92 -9.47
C GLY A 128 8.40 -10.27 -8.44
N ARG A 129 8.72 -10.10 -7.14
CA ARG A 129 7.82 -10.47 -6.03
C ARG A 129 7.60 -9.38 -4.97
N SER A 130 8.22 -8.21 -5.12
CA SER A 130 8.19 -7.14 -4.12
C SER A 130 7.39 -5.95 -4.61
N PHE A 131 6.34 -5.58 -3.86
CA PHE A 131 5.59 -4.34 -4.09
C PHE A 131 6.50 -3.11 -4.18
N GLN A 132 7.43 -2.97 -3.23
CA GLN A 132 8.30 -1.79 -3.20
C GLN A 132 9.20 -1.70 -4.44
N ARG A 133 9.76 -2.84 -4.88
CA ARG A 133 10.61 -2.86 -6.09
C ARG A 133 9.83 -2.55 -7.36
N TRP A 134 8.60 -3.06 -7.45
CA TRP A 134 7.70 -2.73 -8.54
C TRP A 134 7.35 -1.24 -8.52
N LEU A 135 6.77 -0.75 -7.43
CA LEU A 135 6.29 0.63 -7.28
C LEU A 135 7.39 1.69 -7.35
N ALA A 136 8.67 1.32 -7.13
CA ALA A 136 9.80 2.24 -7.24
C ALA A 136 9.97 2.82 -8.66
N ASN A 137 9.48 2.12 -9.68
CA ASN A 137 9.58 2.53 -11.09
C ASN A 137 8.25 3.05 -11.65
N GLU A 138 7.25 3.24 -10.78
CA GLU A 138 5.88 3.53 -11.18
C GLU A 138 5.45 4.93 -10.78
N GLU A 139 4.51 5.50 -11.54
CA GLU A 139 3.86 6.73 -11.13
C GLU A 139 2.80 6.45 -10.07
N VAL A 140 3.20 6.69 -8.83
CA VAL A 140 2.35 6.53 -7.64
C VAL A 140 2.07 7.88 -7.01
N ARG A 141 0.78 8.20 -6.91
CA ARG A 141 0.27 9.39 -6.21
C ARG A 141 0.32 9.17 -4.71
N SER A 142 0.80 10.19 -3.98
CA SER A 142 0.76 10.21 -2.52
C SER A 142 -0.64 10.54 -2.03
N LEU A 143 -1.21 9.67 -1.19
CA LEU A 143 -2.40 9.97 -0.39
C LEU A 143 -1.98 10.71 0.89
N PRO A 144 -2.63 11.83 1.23
CA PRO A 144 -2.34 12.55 2.46
C PRO A 144 -2.83 11.75 3.67
N ILE A 145 -1.99 11.67 4.71
CA ILE A 145 -2.32 11.05 5.99
C ILE A 145 -2.18 12.12 7.07
N PRO A 146 -3.25 12.48 7.79
CA PRO A 146 -3.18 13.51 8.83
C PRO A 146 -2.40 13.04 10.06
N ASN A 147 -2.38 11.74 10.34
CA ASN A 147 -1.61 11.14 11.44
C ASN A 147 -1.08 9.75 11.04
N PRO A 148 0.23 9.48 11.15
CA PRO A 148 0.82 8.16 10.87
C PRO A 148 0.18 6.98 11.64
N ASN A 149 -0.39 7.22 12.83
CA ASN A 149 -1.06 6.17 13.62
C ASN A 149 -2.28 5.54 12.91
N LEU A 150 -2.82 6.19 11.87
CA LEU A 150 -3.87 5.62 11.03
C LEU A 150 -3.44 4.34 10.31
N LEU A 151 -2.14 4.20 10.04
CA LEU A 151 -1.56 3.02 9.37
C LEU A 151 -0.86 2.08 10.35
N PHE A 152 -1.15 2.21 11.65
CA PHE A 152 -0.67 1.26 12.64
C PHE A 152 -1.23 -0.12 12.33
N ASN A 153 -0.34 -1.06 12.02
CA ASN A 153 -0.69 -2.44 11.82
C ASN A 153 -0.62 -3.17 13.17
N CYS A 154 -1.72 -3.82 13.54
CA CYS A 154 -1.83 -4.65 14.73
C CYS A 154 -1.48 -6.12 14.41
N ASN A 155 -0.18 -6.43 14.40
CA ASN A 155 0.30 -7.77 14.02
C ASN A 155 0.41 -8.75 15.20
N THR A 156 0.57 -8.25 16.44
CA THR A 156 0.83 -9.09 17.62
C THR A 156 -0.31 -9.03 18.64
N PRO A 157 -0.53 -10.08 19.46
CA PRO A 157 -1.45 -10.04 20.60
C PRO A 157 -1.23 -8.83 21.52
N GLU A 158 0.02 -8.38 21.67
CA GLU A 158 0.40 -7.21 22.46
C GLU A 158 -0.03 -5.88 21.82
N ASP A 159 -0.12 -5.81 20.49
CA ASP A 159 -0.59 -4.61 19.79
C ASP A 159 -2.08 -4.35 20.05
N TRP A 160 -2.88 -5.39 20.31
CA TRP A 160 -4.30 -5.24 20.68
C TRP A 160 -4.47 -4.49 22.00
N LYS A 161 -3.58 -4.73 22.98
CA LYS A 161 -3.59 -4.05 24.28
C LYS A 161 -3.31 -2.55 24.16
N ARG A 162 -2.60 -2.12 23.11
CA ARG A 162 -2.32 -0.70 22.83
C ARG A 162 -3.50 0.05 22.24
N LEU A 163 -4.53 -0.66 21.78
CA LEU A 163 -5.76 -0.06 21.23
C LEU A 163 -6.81 0.25 22.29
N GLY A 164 -6.54 -0.03 23.57
CA GLY A 164 -7.47 0.22 24.67
C GLY A 164 -8.71 -0.70 24.65
N LEU A 165 -8.63 -1.81 23.91
CA LEU A 165 -9.61 -2.88 23.95
C LEU A 165 -9.18 -3.89 25.03
N ASP A 166 -9.51 -3.60 26.29
CA ASP A 166 -9.56 -4.68 27.29
C ASP A 166 -10.81 -5.54 27.00
N PRO A 167 -10.73 -6.87 27.20
CA PRO A 167 -11.82 -7.81 26.90
C PRO A 167 -13.09 -7.59 27.74
#